data_AF-A0A2E0LHP6-F1
#
_entry.id   AF-A0A2E0LHP6-F1
#
_cell.length_a   1.000
_cell.length_b   1.000
_cell.length_c   1.000
_cell.angle_alpha   90.00
_cell.angle_beta   90.00
_cell.angle_gamma   90.00
#
_symmetry.space_group_name_H-M   'P 1'
#
loop_
_entity.id
_entity.type
_entity.pdbx_description
1 polymer ?
#
loop_
_entity_poly.entity_id
_entity_poly.type
_entity_poly.pdbx_seq_one_letter_code
_entity_poly.pdbx_strand_id
1 'polypeptide(L)'
;MRVTFSSPDNTPWFIAKDVCEVLGLGDTTSSCRRLDDDEKMTVRITPQKQRGNPNITAVSESGLYALILRSNKPEARKFRKWVTSEVLPAIRKKGSYTAASADQMAGLIQSAVTEECR
;
A
#
# COMPACT_ATOMS: atom_id res chain seq x y z
N MET A 1 -5.95 6.17 7.19
CA MET A 1 -6.24 4.82 6.65
C MET A 1 -7.28 4.14 7.54
N ARG A 2 -8.56 4.05 7.16
CA ARG A 2 -9.63 3.57 8.06
C ARG A 2 -10.21 2.20 7.73
N VAL A 3 -9.67 1.50 6.74
CA VAL A 3 -10.25 0.22 6.29
C VAL A 3 -9.16 -0.77 5.87
N THR A 4 -8.66 -1.53 6.85
CA THR A 4 -7.87 -2.75 6.62
C THR A 4 -8.75 -3.93 6.98
N PHE A 5 -9.08 -4.80 6.03
CA PHE A 5 -9.67 -6.10 6.34
C PHE A 5 -8.56 -7.15 6.33
N SER A 6 -8.55 -8.03 7.34
CA SER A 6 -7.55 -9.09 7.46
C SER A 6 -8.13 -10.37 6.85
N SER A 7 -7.42 -10.98 5.89
CA SER A 7 -7.74 -12.32 5.39
C SER A 7 -7.55 -13.34 6.53
N PRO A 8 -8.16 -14.55 6.49
CA PRO A 8 -7.78 -15.67 7.36
C PRO A 8 -6.27 -15.94 7.48
N ASP A 9 -5.47 -15.53 6.49
CA ASP A 9 -4.00 -15.63 6.46
C ASP A 9 -3.27 -14.48 7.17
N ASN A 10 -3.99 -13.64 7.92
CA ASN A 10 -3.47 -12.45 8.61
C ASN A 10 -2.76 -11.44 7.70
N THR A 11 -3.03 -11.48 6.39
CA THR A 11 -2.48 -10.53 5.43
C THR A 11 -3.43 -9.33 5.33
N PRO A 12 -2.94 -8.09 5.54
CA PRO A 12 -3.76 -6.90 5.46
C PRO A 12 -4.08 -6.57 4.01
N TRP A 13 -5.35 -6.25 3.75
CA TRP A 13 -5.82 -5.73 2.47
C TRP A 13 -6.23 -4.26 2.61
N PHE A 14 -5.92 -3.47 1.60
CA PHE A 14 -6.12 -2.03 1.58
C PHE A 14 -7.08 -1.62 0.47
N ILE A 15 -7.92 -0.62 0.70
CA ILE A 15 -8.78 -0.07 -0.36
C ILE A 15 -7.91 0.70 -1.36
N ALA A 16 -7.93 0.29 -2.63
CA ALA A 16 -7.09 0.89 -3.66
C ALA A 16 -7.41 2.38 -3.88
N LYS A 17 -8.67 2.77 -3.68
CA LYS A 17 -9.11 4.16 -3.78
C LYS A 17 -8.39 5.07 -2.79
N ASP A 18 -8.43 4.71 -1.51
CA ASP A 18 -7.78 5.47 -0.45
C ASP A 18 -6.26 5.52 -0.66
N VAL A 19 -5.66 4.39 -1.05
CA VAL A 19 -4.22 4.32 -1.34
C VAL A 19 -3.83 5.25 -2.49
N CYS A 20 -4.59 5.24 -3.59
CA CYS A 20 -4.29 6.09 -4.74
C CYS A 20 -4.48 7.58 -4.40
N GLU A 21 -5.51 7.92 -3.64
CA GLU A 21 -5.77 9.28 -3.17
C GLU A 21 -4.60 9.80 -2.30
N VAL A 22 -4.17 9.00 -1.32
CA VAL A 22 -3.02 9.32 -0.48
C VAL A 22 -1.72 9.37 -1.26
N LEU A 23 -1.53 8.52 -2.26
CA LEU A 23 -0.32 8.53 -3.08
C LEU A 23 -0.35 9.57 -4.22
N GLY A 24 -1.45 10.32 -4.38
CA GLY A 24 -1.64 11.28 -5.48
C GLY A 24 -1.69 10.61 -6.86
N LEU A 25 -2.07 9.33 -6.92
CA LEU A 25 -2.28 8.59 -8.15
C LEU A 25 -3.70 8.90 -8.64
N GLY A 26 -3.82 9.70 -9.71
CA GLY A 26 -5.11 10.23 -10.16
C GLY A 26 -6.16 9.14 -10.43
N ASP A 27 -5.84 8.18 -11.31
CA ASP A 27 -6.76 7.12 -11.69
C ASP A 27 -6.45 5.80 -10.96
N THR A 28 -7.36 5.38 -10.09
CA THR A 28 -7.30 4.09 -9.38
C THR A 28 -7.31 2.92 -10.35
N THR A 29 -8.16 2.95 -11.37
CA THR A 29 -8.28 1.89 -12.37
C THR A 29 -7.00 1.73 -13.19
N SER A 30 -6.36 2.83 -13.61
CA SER A 30 -5.11 2.77 -14.37
C SER A 30 -3.93 2.33 -13.51
N SER A 31 -3.96 2.67 -12.22
CA SER A 31 -2.97 2.28 -11.23
C SER A 31 -3.07 0.78 -10.92
N CYS A 32 -4.28 0.27 -10.70
CA CYS A 32 -4.55 -1.14 -10.43
C CYS A 32 -4.42 -2.04 -11.66
N ARG A 33 -4.59 -1.51 -12.89
CA ARG A 33 -4.44 -2.29 -14.12
C ARG A 33 -3.01 -2.81 -14.32
N ARG A 34 -2.03 -2.17 -13.71
CA ARG A 34 -0.61 -2.59 -13.77
C ARG A 34 -0.20 -3.52 -12.64
N LEU A 35 -1.08 -3.78 -11.69
CA LEU A 35 -0.87 -4.77 -10.63
C LEU A 35 -1.22 -6.15 -11.17
N ASP A 36 -0.50 -7.15 -10.69
CA ASP A 36 -0.80 -8.55 -11.01
C ASP A 36 -2.13 -8.98 -10.39
N ASP A 37 -2.67 -10.12 -10.84
CA ASP A 37 -3.98 -10.60 -10.39
C ASP A 37 -3.97 -11.11 -8.94
N ASP A 38 -2.80 -11.47 -8.39
CA ASP A 38 -2.63 -11.81 -6.97
C ASP A 38 -2.51 -10.57 -6.06
N GLU A 39 -2.18 -9.41 -6.63
CA GLU A 39 -1.98 -8.17 -5.89
C GLU A 39 -3.26 -7.31 -5.75
N LYS A 40 -4.32 -7.68 -6.49
CA LYS A 40 -5.58 -6.93 -6.54
C LYS A 40 -6.77 -7.87 -6.43
N MET A 41 -7.76 -7.48 -5.64
CA MET A 41 -9.02 -8.20 -5.50
C MET A 41 -10.19 -7.25 -5.63
N THR A 42 -11.23 -7.66 -6.37
CA THR A 42 -12.48 -6.91 -6.39
C THR A 42 -13.40 -7.45 -5.32
N VAL A 43 -13.64 -6.65 -4.28
CA VAL A 43 -14.53 -6.98 -3.18
C VAL A 43 -15.86 -6.30 -3.40
N ARG A 44 -16.94 -7.07 -3.25
CA ARG A 44 -18.30 -6.52 -3.20
C ARG A 44 -18.60 -6.08 -1.78
N ILE A 45 -18.56 -4.78 -1.55
CA ILE A 45 -19.06 -4.21 -0.31
C ILE A 45 -20.45 -3.67 -0.62
N THR A 46 -21.48 -4.31 -0.07
CA THR A 46 -22.85 -3.82 -0.12
C THR A 46 -23.11 -3.05 1.17
N PRO A 47 -22.82 -1.75 1.24
CA PRO A 47 -23.23 -0.95 2.39
C PRO A 47 -24.77 -0.92 2.42
N GLN A 48 -25.34 -1.16 3.60
CA GLN A 48 -26.78 -1.19 3.85
C GLN A 48 -27.53 0.12 3.47
N LYS A 49 -26.80 1.20 3.15
CA LYS A 49 -27.32 2.56 2.91
C LYS A 49 -26.73 3.31 1.69
N GLN A 50 -25.98 2.69 0.79
CA GLN A 50 -25.36 3.42 -0.33
C GLN A 50 -25.81 2.87 -1.70
N ARG A 51 -26.46 3.72 -2.50
CA ARG A 51 -26.94 3.43 -3.85
C ARG A 51 -25.79 3.71 -4.83
N GLY A 52 -25.14 2.66 -5.34
CA GLY A 52 -23.99 2.77 -6.24
C GLY A 52 -23.38 1.41 -6.60
N ASN A 53 -22.31 1.40 -7.41
CA ASN A 53 -21.57 0.17 -7.75
C ASN A 53 -20.94 -0.43 -6.47
N PRO A 54 -21.33 -1.64 -6.04
CA PRO A 54 -20.80 -2.26 -4.82
C PRO A 54 -19.38 -2.83 -4.99
N ASN A 55 -18.85 -2.84 -6.22
CA ASN A 55 -17.52 -3.37 -6.51
C ASN A 55 -16.45 -2.34 -6.13
N ILE A 56 -15.62 -2.69 -5.15
CA ILE A 56 -14.48 -1.91 -4.70
C ILE A 56 -13.21 -2.73 -4.95
N THR A 57 -12.18 -2.11 -5.52
CA THR A 57 -10.88 -2.75 -5.66
C THR A 57 -10.09 -2.60 -4.37
N ALA A 58 -9.66 -3.73 -3.84
CA ALA A 58 -8.69 -3.83 -2.76
C ALA A 58 -7.34 -4.31 -3.29
N VAL A 59 -6.27 -3.91 -2.63
CA VAL A 59 -4.89 -4.31 -2.95
C VAL A 59 -4.28 -5.01 -1.74
N SER A 60 -3.45 -6.02 -2.01
CA SER A 60 -2.64 -6.67 -0.99
C SER A 60 -1.50 -5.75 -0.53
N GLU A 61 -0.72 -6.20 0.45
CA GLU A 61 0.50 -5.51 0.87
C GLU A 61 1.54 -5.42 -0.27
N SER A 62 1.70 -6.47 -1.08
CA SER A 62 2.59 -6.44 -2.26
C SER A 62 2.15 -5.39 -3.27
N GLY A 63 0.84 -5.34 -3.58
CA GLY A 63 0.26 -4.32 -4.45
C GLY A 63 0.42 -2.91 -3.89
N LEU A 64 0.30 -2.73 -2.57
CA LEU A 64 0.55 -1.44 -1.91
C LEU A 64 2.00 -0.99 -2.13
N TYR A 65 2.99 -1.87 -1.93
CA TYR A 65 4.39 -1.54 -2.18
C TYR A 65 4.66 -1.19 -3.65
N ALA A 66 4.06 -1.94 -4.59
CA ALA A 66 4.16 -1.63 -6.01
C ALA A 66 3.61 -0.22 -6.33
N LEU A 67 2.48 0.16 -5.73
CA LEU A 67 1.90 1.50 -5.86
C LEU A 67 2.79 2.59 -5.23
N ILE A 68 3.35 2.35 -4.04
CA ILE A 68 4.25 3.30 -3.37
C ILE A 68 5.50 3.54 -4.21
N LEU A 69 6.13 2.48 -4.72
CA LEU A 69 7.36 2.59 -5.53
C LEU A 69 7.15 3.36 -6.84
N ARG A 70 5.90 3.37 -7.34
CA ARG A 70 5.49 4.07 -8.56
C ARG A 70 5.06 5.52 -8.31
N SER A 71 4.66 5.87 -7.09
CA SER A 71 4.24 7.24 -6.78
C SER A 71 5.41 8.23 -6.90
N ASN A 72 5.10 9.43 -7.40
CA ASN A 72 6.06 10.54 -7.51
C ASN A 72 6.02 11.48 -6.30
N LYS A 73 5.20 11.19 -5.28
CA LYS A 73 5.15 12.00 -4.06
C LYS A 73 6.51 12.01 -3.33
N PRO A 74 6.91 13.13 -2.72
CA PRO A 74 8.18 13.22 -2.01
C PRO A 74 8.28 12.23 -0.84
N GLU A 75 7.17 11.89 -0.19
CA GLU A 75 7.06 10.87 0.86
C GLU A 75 7.37 9.48 0.30
N ALA A 76 6.75 9.11 -0.82
CA ALA A 76 6.99 7.87 -1.52
C ALA A 76 8.45 7.77 -2.03
N ARG A 77 9.03 8.89 -2.47
CA ARG A 77 10.43 8.95 -2.89
C ARG A 77 11.40 8.70 -1.72
N LYS A 78 11.09 9.21 -0.52
CA LYS A 78 11.86 8.92 0.70
C LYS A 78 11.81 7.44 1.04
N PHE A 79 10.61 6.84 1.01
CA PHE A 79 10.43 5.41 1.22
C PHE A 79 11.22 4.59 0.20
N ARG A 80 11.06 4.87 -1.10
CA ARG A 80 11.81 4.19 -2.17
C ARG A 80 13.32 4.28 -1.96
N LYS A 81 13.84 5.47 -1.67
CA LYS A 81 15.28 5.67 -1.44
C LYS A 81 15.75 4.87 -0.23
N TRP A 82 14.98 4.87 0.85
CA TRP A 82 15.31 4.11 2.05
C TRP A 82 15.30 2.59 1.79
N VAL A 83 14.28 2.06 1.09
CA VAL A 83 14.23 0.64 0.68
C VAL A 83 15.46 0.28 -0.15
N THR A 84 15.83 1.10 -1.15
CA THR A 84 16.95 0.80 -2.04
C THR A 84 18.34 0.99 -1.41
N SER A 85 18.46 1.87 -0.42
CA SER A 85 19.76 2.23 0.18
C SER A 85 20.06 1.46 1.46
N GLU A 86 19.03 1.16 2.26
CA GLU A 86 19.17 0.49 3.55
C GLU A 86 18.74 -0.98 3.46
N VAL A 87 17.49 -1.21 3.05
CA VAL A 87 16.87 -2.55 3.13
C VAL A 87 17.49 -3.54 2.15
N LEU A 88 17.53 -3.20 0.85
CA LEU A 88 18.06 -4.11 -0.16
C LEU A 88 19.55 -4.43 0.05
N PRO A 89 20.43 -3.46 0.38
CA PRO A 89 21.82 -3.76 0.67
C PRO A 89 22.01 -4.57 1.95
N ALA A 90 21.19 -4.35 2.98
CA ALA A 90 21.21 -5.15 4.21
C ALA A 90 20.85 -6.62 3.93
N ILE A 91 19.77 -6.86 3.18
CA ILE A 91 19.37 -8.21 2.74
C ILE A 91 20.47 -8.85 1.90
N ARG A 92 21.02 -8.13 0.91
CA ARG A 92 22.09 -8.67 0.05
C ARG A 92 23.35 -9.06 0.84
N LYS A 93 23.75 -8.27 1.83
CA LYS A 93 25.00 -8.50 2.59
C LYS A 93 24.85 -9.55 3.69
N LYS A 94 23.70 -9.59 4.37
CA LYS A 94 23.50 -10.43 5.56
C LYS A 94 22.62 -11.66 5.29
N GLY A 95 22.03 -11.77 4.11
CA GLY A 95 21.05 -12.81 3.78
C GLY A 95 19.72 -12.69 4.53
N SER A 96 19.59 -11.70 5.42
CA SER A 96 18.39 -11.43 6.20
C SER A 96 18.32 -9.95 6.60
N TYR A 97 17.11 -9.48 6.84
CA TYR A 97 16.84 -8.18 7.44
C TYR A 97 16.23 -8.43 8.82
N THR A 98 17.01 -8.26 9.87
CA THR A 98 16.54 -8.49 11.25
C THR A 98 15.84 -7.25 11.77
N ALA A 99 14.59 -7.44 12.20
CA ALA A 99 13.57 -6.44 12.56
C ALA A 99 13.86 -5.53 13.77
N ALA A 100 15.12 -5.33 14.19
CA ALA A 100 15.46 -4.25 15.13
C ALA A 100 15.14 -2.84 14.55
N SER A 101 14.83 -2.78 13.25
CA SER A 101 14.45 -1.58 12.50
C SER A 101 13.02 -1.64 11.94
N ALA A 102 12.16 -2.58 12.41
CA ALA A 102 10.77 -2.67 11.97
C ALA A 102 9.93 -1.45 12.37
N ASP A 103 10.27 -0.79 13.49
CA ASP A 103 9.71 0.51 13.87
C ASP A 103 9.95 1.60 12.80
N GLN A 104 11.10 1.56 12.13
CA GLN A 104 11.43 2.50 11.05
C GLN A 104 10.58 2.22 9.80
N MET A 105 10.31 0.94 9.51
CA MET A 105 9.40 0.53 8.44
C MET A 105 7.98 1.02 8.68
N ALA A 106 7.45 0.74 9.86
CA ALA A 106 6.12 1.18 10.26
C ALA A 106 6.02 2.70 10.19
N GLY A 107 7.00 3.44 10.71
CA GLY A 107 7.03 4.90 10.66
C GLY A 107 7.07 5.47 9.24
N LEU A 108 7.85 4.89 8.33
CA LEU A 108 7.95 5.38 6.96
C LEU A 108 6.72 5.04 6.13
N ILE A 109 6.15 3.84 6.30
CA ILE A 109 4.86 3.47 5.70
C ILE A 109 3.76 4.38 6.24
N GLN A 110 3.72 4.61 7.56
CA GLN A 110 2.78 5.54 8.18
C GLN A 110 2.94 6.94 7.59
N SER A 111 4.17 7.44 7.41
CA SER A 111 4.39 8.78 6.81
C SER A 111 4.03 8.86 5.32
N ALA A 112 4.12 7.75 4.58
CA ALA A 112 3.76 7.69 3.17
C ALA A 112 2.25 7.47 2.95
N VAL A 113 1.55 6.93 3.96
CA VAL A 113 0.16 6.47 3.87
C VAL A 113 -0.79 7.29 4.78
N THR A 114 -0.27 8.14 5.66
CA THR A 114 -1.04 9.04 6.52
C THR A 114 -0.58 10.46 6.26
N GLU A 115 -1.23 11.14 5.30
CA GLU A 115 -1.44 12.57 5.50
C GLU A 115 -2.44 12.67 6.67
N GLU A 116 -2.02 13.30 7.77
CA GLU A 116 -2.94 13.89 8.72
C GLU A 116 -3.86 14.84 7.94
N CYS A 117 -5.08 14.39 7.62
CA CYS A 117 -6.17 15.31 7.37
C CYS A 117 -6.31 16.18 8.63
N ARG A 118 -5.79 17.40 8.55
CA ARG A 118 -6.33 18.51 9.31
C ARG A 118 -7.61 19.00 8.66
#